data_AF-A0A706BL49-F1
#
_entry.id   AF-A0A706BL49-F1
#
_cell.length_a   1.000
_cell.length_b   1.000
_cell.length_c   1.000
_cell.angle_alpha   90.00
_cell.angle_beta   90.00
_cell.angle_gamma   90.00
#
_symmetry.space_group_name_H-M   'P 1'
#
loop_
_entity.id
_entity.type
_entity.pdbx_description
1 polymer ?
#
loop_
_entity_poly.entity_id
_entity_poly.type
_entity_poly.pdbx_seq_one_letter_code
_entity_poly.pdbx_strand_id
1 'polypeptide(L)' 'PTFHEIRSLAGRLYKNEHGEVFAQKLLGHTSENTTKLYLDERDNKAYVML' A
#
# COMPACT_ATOMS: atom_id res chain seq x y z
N PRO A 1 13.76 2.08 2.89
CA PRO A 1 12.46 2.60 2.40
C PRO A 1 12.29 4.05 2.86
N THR A 2 11.60 4.87 2.07
CA THR A 2 11.28 6.25 2.47
C THR A 2 10.10 6.23 3.45
N PHE A 3 9.90 7.32 4.20
CA PHE A 3 8.74 7.44 5.11
C PHE A 3 7.39 7.20 4.39
N HIS A 4 7.33 7.56 3.10
CA HIS A 4 6.16 7.34 2.26
C HIS A 4 5.76 5.85 2.14
N GLU A 5 6.71 4.92 2.18
CA GLU A 5 6.43 3.49 2.05
C GLU A 5 5.61 2.91 3.21
N ILE A 6 5.61 3.57 4.38
CA ILE A 6 4.74 3.18 5.50
C ILE A 6 3.27 3.26 5.09
N ARG A 7 2.90 4.25 4.27
CA ARG A 7 1.54 4.41 3.78
C ARG A 7 1.12 3.25 2.87
N SER A 8 2.01 2.83 1.96
CA SER A 8 1.78 1.67 1.09
C SER A 8 1.69 0.36 1.89
N LEU A 9 2.56 0.19 2.89
CA LEU A 9 2.49 -0.95 3.80
C LEU A 9 1.14 -1.02 4.54
N ALA A 10 0.70 0.09 5.13
CA ALA A 10 -0.60 0.16 5.80
C ALA A 10 -1.74 -0.19 4.83
N GLY A 11 -1.70 0.36 3.61
CA GLY A 11 -2.66 0.02 2.55
C GLY A 11 -2.79 -1.48 2.32
N ARG A 12 -1.66 -2.19 2.16
CA ARG A 12 -1.65 -3.65 1.95
C ARG A 12 -2.21 -4.43 3.15
N LEU A 13 -1.83 -4.06 4.37
CA LEU A 13 -2.32 -4.72 5.58
C LEU A 13 -3.85 -4.57 5.72
N TYR A 14 -4.36 -3.35 5.60
CA TYR A 14 -5.80 -3.08 5.72
C TYR A 14 -6.61 -3.60 4.53
N LYS A 15 -6.01 -3.71 3.34
CA LYS A 15 -6.62 -4.43 2.20
C LYS A 15 -6.83 -5.90 2.56
N ASN A 16 -5.84 -6.55 3.16
CA ASN A 16 -5.94 -7.97 3.52
C ASN A 16 -6.95 -8.21 4.65
N GLU A 17 -7.05 -7.28 5.62
CA GLU A 17 -7.96 -7.42 6.77
C GLU A 17 -9.40 -6.98 6.47
N HIS A 18 -9.61 -5.93 5.68
CA HIS A 18 -10.94 -5.30 5.47
C HIS A 18 -11.35 -5.08 4.01
N GLY A 19 -10.49 -5.46 3.06
CA GLY A 19 -10.74 -5.32 1.63
C GLY A 19 -10.29 -4.00 1.01
N GLU A 20 -10.28 -3.97 -0.32
CA GLU A 20 -9.69 -2.88 -1.13
C GLU A 20 -10.45 -1.55 -1.00
N VAL A 21 -11.79 -1.59 -0.90
CA VAL A 21 -12.62 -0.38 -0.73
C VAL A 21 -12.34 0.31 0.60
N PHE A 22 -12.11 -0.47 1.66
CA PHE A 22 -11.72 0.06 2.96
C PHE A 22 -10.32 0.71 2.88
N ALA A 23 -9.35 0.01 2.29
CA ALA A 23 -8.01 0.54 2.10
C ALA A 23 -7.99 1.83 1.27
N GLN A 24 -8.78 1.93 0.20
CA GLN A 24 -8.90 3.16 -0.60
C GLN A 24 -9.39 4.35 0.23
N LYS A 25 -10.43 4.15 1.05
CA LYS A 25 -10.97 5.19 1.94
C LYS A 25 -9.97 5.59 3.01
N LEU A 26 -9.30 4.62 3.63
CA LEU A 26 -8.23 4.86 4.61
C LEU A 26 -7.08 5.68 4.01
N LEU A 27 -6.69 5.36 2.78
CA LEU A 27 -5.66 6.08 2.03
C LEU A 27 -6.17 7.41 1.44
N GLY A 28 -7.45 7.75 1.59
CA GLY A 28 -8.03 9.00 1.10
C GLY A 28 -7.87 9.19 -0.42
N HIS A 29 -7.81 8.10 -1.19
CA HIS A 29 -7.62 8.18 -2.62
C HIS A 29 -8.97 8.28 -3.36
N THR A 30 -9.14 9.35 -4.13
CA THR A 30 -10.33 9.53 -4.98
C THR A 30 -10.38 8.51 -6.12
N SER A 31 -9.22 8.11 -6.66
CA SER A 31 -9.11 7.16 -7.77
C SER A 31 -8.68 5.77 -7.29
N GLU A 32 -9.38 4.75 -7.77
CA GLU A 32 -9.00 3.34 -7.57
C GLU A 32 -7.60 3.05 -8.13
N ASN A 33 -7.24 3.66 -9.25
CA ASN A 33 -5.93 3.45 -9.88
C ASN A 33 -4.78 3.91 -8.97
N THR A 34 -4.96 5.02 -8.24
CA THR A 34 -3.98 5.46 -7.25
C THR A 34 -3.86 4.46 -6.11
N THR A 35 -4.98 3.90 -5.63
CA THR A 35 -4.95 2.85 -4.60
C THR A 35 -4.20 1.61 -5.07
N LYS A 36 -4.44 1.15 -6.30
CA LYS A 36 -3.74 -0.01 -6.88
C LYS A 36 -2.22 0.17 -6.88
N LEU A 37 -1.70 1.37 -7.15
CA LEU A 37 -0.26 1.66 -7.06
C LEU A 37 0.32 1.50 -5.64
N TYR A 38 -0.47 1.77 -4.60
CA TYR A 38 -0.05 1.62 -3.20
C TYR A 38 -0.23 0.20 -2.68
N LEU A 39 -1.23 -0.52 -3.21
CA LEU A 39 -1.51 -1.91 -2.88
C LEU A 39 -0.63 -2.90 -3.64
N ASP A 40 0.10 -2.42 -4.66
CA ASP A 40 1.01 -3.23 -5.43
C ASP A 40 2.06 -3.89 -4.53
N GLU A 41 2.20 -5.20 -4.71
CA GLU A 41 3.17 -6.01 -3.99
C GLU A 41 4.52 -5.75 -4.62
N ARG A 42 5.26 -4.80 -4.04
CA ARG A 42 6.63 -4.57 -4.45
C ARG A 42 7.44 -5.78 -4.05
N ASP A 43 7.92 -6.52 -5.06
CA ASP A 43 8.87 -7.61 -4.91
C ASP A 43 9.91 -7.25 -3.84
N ASN A 44 10.18 -8.20 -2.93
CA ASN A 44 11.08 -8.12 -1.77
C ASN A 44 12.55 -7.76 -2.10
N LYS A 45 12.85 -7.22 -3.29
CA LYS A 45 14.17 -6.73 -3.69
C LYS A 45 14.59 -5.44 -2.99
N ALA A 46 13.70 -4.80 -2.22
CA ALA A 46 14.00 -3.55 -1.54
C ALA A 46 14.85 -3.69 -0.26
N TYR A 47 15.20 -4.91 0.16
CA TYR A 47 16.02 -5.14 1.35
C TYR A 47 17.03 -6.27 1.17
N VAL A 48 18.07 -5.99 0.41
CA VAL A 48 19.42 -6.47 0.74
C VAL A 48 20.17 -5.23 1.23
N MET A 49 20.04 -4.90 2.51
CA MET A 49 20.98 -3.99 3.16
C MET A 49 22.14 -4.85 3.63
N LEU A 50 23.23 -4.85 2.84
CA LEU A 50 24.57 -5.28 3.27
C LEU A 50 25.09 -4.37 4.37
#